data_AF-A0A7C3PXN0-F1
#
_entry.id   AF-A0A7C3PXN0-F1
#
_cell.length_a   1.000
_cell.length_b   1.000
_cell.length_c   1.000
_cell.angle_alpha   90.00
_cell.angle_beta   90.00
_cell.angle_gamma   90.00
#
_symmetry.space_group_name_H-M   'P 1'
#
loop_
_entity.id
_entity.type
_entity.pdbx_description
1 polymer ?
#
loop_
_entity_poly.entity_id
_entity_poly.type
_entity_poly.pdbx_seq_one_letter_code
_entity_poly.pdbx_strand_id
1 'polypeptide(L)'
;MGERTLPRSTLGLDRAFPEAVVVLHHPETDRYGCYCLGAVHGLACFSREEPAIRFAQEALESISGIVLRSVSFDEAREVAKSRPLPVVAVILLDDPDDPLVHYVR
;
A
#
# COMPACT_ATOMS: atom_id res chain seq x y z
N MET A 1 -18.20 -19.31 -27.47
CA MET A 1 -17.25 -18.20 -27.66
C MET A 1 -17.05 -17.58 -26.28
N GLY A 2 -16.05 -18.04 -25.54
CA GLY A 2 -15.84 -17.64 -24.15
C GLY A 2 -14.63 -16.74 -24.06
N GLU A 3 -14.86 -15.46 -23.79
CA GLU A 3 -13.83 -14.45 -23.63
C GLU A 3 -13.12 -14.72 -22.30
N ARG A 4 -12.03 -15.50 -22.33
CA ARG A 4 -11.13 -15.66 -21.18
C ARG A 4 -10.33 -14.37 -21.04
N THR A 5 -10.85 -13.43 -20.25
CA THR A 5 -10.09 -12.27 -19.78
C THR A 5 -8.82 -12.77 -19.11
N LEU A 6 -7.66 -12.54 -19.74
CA LEU A 6 -6.36 -12.85 -19.14
C LEU A 6 -6.21 -11.96 -17.89
N PRO A 7 -5.94 -12.51 -16.69
CA PRO A 7 -5.52 -11.68 -15.58
C PRO A 7 -4.23 -10.99 -16.01
N ARG A 8 -4.21 -9.65 -16.00
CA ARG A 8 -3.02 -8.85 -16.31
C ARG A 8 -1.87 -9.36 -15.43
N SER A 9 -0.95 -10.11 -16.03
CA SER A 9 0.27 -10.59 -15.39
C SER A 9 1.14 -9.39 -15.01
N THR A 10 0.91 -8.90 -13.79
CA THR A 10 1.89 -8.74 -12.72
C THR A 10 3.34 -9.09 -13.11
N LEU A 11 4.18 -8.06 -13.29
CA LEU A 11 5.59 -8.21 -12.99
C LEU A 11 5.72 -8.44 -11.47
N GLY A 12 6.23 -9.60 -11.04
CA GLY A 12 6.41 -9.97 -9.62
C GLY A 12 5.71 -11.26 -9.13
N LEU A 13 5.39 -12.20 -10.04
CA LEU A 13 4.54 -13.39 -9.84
C LEU A 13 5.16 -14.58 -9.07
N ASP A 14 5.77 -14.38 -7.91
CA ASP A 14 5.95 -15.48 -6.94
C ASP A 14 5.14 -15.26 -5.64
N ARG A 15 4.64 -14.04 -5.41
CA ARG A 15 3.83 -13.71 -4.24
C ARG A 15 2.55 -12.98 -4.65
N ALA A 16 1.42 -13.50 -4.21
CA ALA A 16 0.13 -12.83 -4.38
C ALA A 16 0.01 -11.68 -3.38
N PHE A 17 -0.58 -10.55 -3.82
CA PHE A 17 -1.02 -9.52 -2.88
C PHE A 17 -2.17 -10.08 -2.02
N PRO A 18 -2.16 -9.82 -0.70
CA PRO A 18 -3.25 -10.27 0.17
C PRO A 18 -4.56 -9.56 -0.19
N GLU A 19 -5.69 -10.23 0.05
CA GLU A 19 -7.02 -9.66 -0.24
C GLU A 19 -7.35 -8.45 0.64
N ALA A 20 -6.76 -8.39 1.83
CA ALA A 20 -6.84 -7.28 2.77
C ALA A 20 -5.44 -6.81 3.16
N VAL A 21 -5.29 -5.50 3.31
CA VAL A 21 -4.05 -4.84 3.71
C VAL A 21 -4.33 -3.83 4.82
N VAL A 22 -3.33 -3.62 5.67
CA VAL A 22 -3.31 -2.58 6.68
C VAL A 22 -2.62 -1.35 6.08
N VAL A 23 -3.24 -0.19 6.23
CA VAL A 23 -2.70 1.11 5.85
C VAL A 23 -2.66 2.03 7.07
N LEU A 24 -1.75 3.01 7.03
CA LEU A 24 -1.70 4.07 8.03
C LEU A 24 -2.57 5.22 7.54
N HIS A 25 -3.49 5.69 8.38
CA HIS A 25 -4.42 6.77 8.05
C HIS A 25 -4.44 7.81 9.18
N HIS A 26 -4.44 9.09 8.82
CA HIS A 26 -4.62 10.19 9.75
C HIS A 26 -6.03 10.79 9.55
N PRO A 27 -7.01 10.44 10.40
CA PRO A 27 -8.42 10.73 10.15
C PRO A 27 -8.73 12.22 10.09
N GLU A 28 -8.03 13.06 10.86
CA GLU A 28 -8.32 14.51 10.90
C GLU A 28 -7.89 15.26 9.62
N THR A 29 -6.90 14.73 8.89
CA THR A 29 -6.33 15.39 7.71
C THR A 29 -6.56 14.58 6.43
N ASP A 30 -7.24 13.44 6.55
CA ASP A 30 -7.39 12.40 5.53
C ASP A 30 -6.06 12.05 4.81
N ARG A 31 -4.96 12.01 5.56
CA ARG A 31 -3.65 11.63 5.01
C ARG A 31 -3.40 10.14 5.20
N TYR A 32 -2.64 9.56 4.29
CA TYR A 32 -2.24 8.16 4.36
C TYR A 32 -0.72 8.03 4.42
N GLY A 33 -0.24 6.94 5.01
CA GLY A 33 1.17 6.56 4.97
C GLY A 33 1.60 6.27 3.53
N CYS A 34 2.59 7.01 3.06
CA CYS A 34 3.21 6.77 1.75
C CYS A 34 4.65 6.32 1.95
N TYR A 35 5.15 5.53 1.00
CA TYR A 35 6.53 5.10 0.96
C TYR A 35 7.15 5.41 -0.40
N CYS A 36 8.43 5.78 -0.39
CA CYS A 36 9.20 6.03 -1.58
C CYS A 36 10.26 4.94 -1.72
N LEU A 37 10.03 4.01 -2.66
CA LEU A 37 10.98 2.97 -3.02
C LEU A 37 11.75 3.41 -4.27
N GLY A 38 12.94 3.99 -4.06
CA GLY A 38 13.74 4.57 -5.14
C GLY A 38 13.02 5.75 -5.80
N ALA A 39 12.54 5.56 -7.04
CA ALA A 39 11.74 6.56 -7.77
C ALA A 39 10.23 6.33 -7.68
N VAL A 40 9.78 5.22 -7.07
CA VAL A 40 8.38 4.83 -7.01
C VAL A 40 7.75 5.34 -5.72
N HIS A 41 6.78 6.23 -5.84
CA HIS A 41 5.99 6.68 -4.71
C HIS A 41 4.69 5.88 -4.66
N GLY A 42 4.41 5.28 -3.52
CA GLY A 42 3.22 4.46 -3.35
C GLY A 42 2.61 4.55 -1.97
N LEU A 43 1.38 4.07 -1.86
CA LEU A 43 0.71 3.86 -0.59
C LEU A 43 1.42 2.73 0.17
N ALA A 44 1.80 2.97 1.42
CA ALA A 44 2.39 1.96 2.29
C ALA A 44 1.30 1.00 2.79
N CYS A 45 1.44 -0.27 2.43
CA CYS A 45 0.53 -1.34 2.80
C CYS A 45 1.29 -2.46 3.51
N PHE A 46 0.57 -3.19 4.36
CA PHE A 46 1.10 -4.30 5.14
C PHE A 46 0.08 -5.43 5.17
N SER A 47 0.50 -6.70 5.22
CA SER A 47 -0.45 -7.81 5.42
C SER A 47 -0.91 -7.93 6.87
N ARG A 48 -0.14 -7.37 7.81
CA ARG A 48 -0.36 -7.47 9.25
C ARG A 48 -0.17 -6.13 9.94
N GLU A 49 -0.79 -5.97 11.12
CA GLU A 49 -0.66 -4.74 11.91
C GLU A 49 0.73 -4.56 12.50
N GLU A 50 1.41 -5.64 12.89
CA GLU A 50 2.73 -5.59 13.53
C GLU A 50 3.80 -4.82 12.72
N PRO A 51 4.04 -5.12 11.42
CA PRO A 51 4.97 -4.33 10.61
C PRO A 51 4.46 -2.90 10.35
N ALA A 52 3.13 -2.69 10.30
CA ALA A 52 2.55 -1.36 10.15
C ALA A 52 2.76 -0.47 11.40
N ILE A 53 2.67 -1.05 12.61
CA ILE A 53 2.97 -0.38 13.87
C ILE A 53 4.45 0.01 13.90
N ARG A 54 5.34 -0.91 13.55
CA ARG A 54 6.78 -0.63 13.50
C ARG A 54 7.08 0.51 12.53
N PHE A 55 6.52 0.45 11.32
CA PHE A 55 6.64 1.53 10.34
C PHE A 55 6.10 2.86 10.88
N ALA A 56 4.95 2.86 11.57
CA ALA A 56 4.40 4.06 12.19
C ALA A 56 5.35 4.64 13.25
N GLN A 57 5.96 3.79 14.07
CA GLN A 57 6.89 4.20 15.11
C GLN A 57 8.17 4.78 14.53
N GLU A 58 8.71 4.19 13.46
CA GLU A 58 9.99 4.60 12.87
C GLU A 58 9.85 5.79 11.89
N ALA A 59 8.80 5.81 11.07
CA ALA A 59 8.64 6.82 10.01
C ALA A 59 7.88 8.07 10.46
N LEU A 60 7.12 7.99 11.56
CA LEU A 60 6.14 9.00 11.96
C LEU A 60 6.34 9.47 13.40
N GLU A 61 7.57 9.42 13.93
CA GLU A 61 7.94 9.87 15.29
C GLU A 61 7.40 11.26 15.68
N SER A 62 6.97 12.07 14.70
CA SER A 62 6.41 13.42 14.88
C SER A 62 4.91 13.57 14.52
N ILE A 63 4.21 12.51 14.08
CA ILE A 63 2.80 12.59 13.65
C ILE A 63 1.91 11.81 14.62
N SER A 64 1.36 12.53 15.60
CA SER A 64 0.30 12.02 16.48
C SER A 64 -1.01 11.82 15.72
N GLY A 65 -1.83 10.85 16.11
CA GLY A 65 -3.18 10.67 15.56
C GLY A 65 -3.29 9.75 14.35
N ILE A 66 -2.19 9.10 13.95
CA ILE A 66 -2.22 8.02 12.95
C ILE A 66 -2.94 6.80 13.54
N VAL A 67 -3.86 6.23 12.77
CA VAL A 67 -4.54 4.97 13.06
C VAL A 67 -4.21 3.94 12.00
N LEU A 68 -4.26 2.67 12.40
CA LEU A 68 -4.17 1.54 11.49
C LEU A 68 -5.56 1.24 10.96
N ARG A 69 -5.67 1.08 9.64
CA ARG A 69 -6.94 0.77 8.98
C ARG A 69 -6.76 -0.47 8.12
N SER A 70 -7.52 -1.52 8.41
CA SER A 70 -7.62 -2.67 7.52
C SER A 70 -8.62 -2.36 6.41
N VAL A 71 -8.17 -2.50 5.16
CA VAL A 71 -8.94 -2.23 3.94
C VAL A 71 -8.75 -3.37 2.95
N SER A 72 -9.67 -3.52 2.00
CA SER A 72 -9.44 -4.45 0.90
C SER A 72 -8.30 -3.96 0.01
N PHE A 73 -7.66 -4.88 -0.70
CA PHE A 73 -6.62 -4.50 -1.67
C PHE A 73 -7.16 -3.56 -2.75
N ASP A 74 -8.39 -3.78 -3.23
CA ASP A 74 -9.02 -2.87 -4.18
C ASP A 74 -9.28 -1.48 -3.58
N GLU A 75 -9.71 -1.41 -2.31
CA GLU A 75 -9.84 -0.12 -1.63
C GLU A 75 -8.48 0.60 -1.50
N ALA A 76 -7.42 -0.12 -1.15
CA ALA A 76 -6.07 0.45 -1.10
C ALA A 76 -5.61 1.00 -2.47
N ARG A 77 -5.98 0.32 -3.56
CA ARG A 77 -5.69 0.80 -4.92
C ARG A 77 -6.46 2.07 -5.25
N GLU A 78 -7.75 2.15 -4.91
CA GLU A 78 -8.54 3.36 -5.12
C GLU A 78 -8.05 4.52 -4.25
N VAL A 79 -7.64 4.24 -3.00
CA VAL A 79 -6.95 5.23 -2.16
C VAL A 79 -5.71 5.74 -2.87
N ALA A 80 -4.82 4.87 -3.35
CA ALA A 80 -3.59 5.29 -4.04
C ALA A 80 -3.88 6.14 -5.29
N LYS A 81 -4.89 5.79 -6.11
CA LYS A 81 -5.30 6.56 -7.30
C LYS A 81 -5.88 7.94 -6.98
N SER A 82 -6.59 8.06 -5.86
CA SER A 82 -7.23 9.32 -5.46
C SER A 82 -6.24 10.35 -4.91
N ARG A 83 -4.99 9.95 -4.62
CA ARG A 83 -3.98 10.85 -4.06
C ARG A 83 -3.33 11.72 -5.14
N PRO A 84 -2.95 12.96 -4.80
CA PRO A 84 -2.20 13.81 -5.72
C PRO A 84 -0.87 13.14 -6.11
N LEU A 85 -0.45 13.34 -7.36
CA LEU A 85 0.86 12.90 -7.86
C LEU A 85 1.95 13.28 -6.84
N PRO A 86 2.90 12.37 -6.52
CA PRO A 86 3.42 11.29 -7.37
C PRO A 86 2.98 9.85 -7.02
N VAL A 87 1.92 9.63 -6.23
CA VAL A 87 1.51 8.28 -5.83
C VAL A 87 1.04 7.47 -7.06
N VAL A 88 1.80 6.43 -7.42
CA VAL A 88 1.56 5.59 -8.62
C VAL A 88 1.48 4.10 -8.32
N ALA A 89 1.62 3.70 -7.05
CA ALA A 89 1.62 2.30 -6.65
C ALA A 89 1.03 2.07 -5.26
N VAL A 90 0.70 0.82 -4.99
CA VAL A 90 0.54 0.24 -3.65
C VAL A 90 1.79 -0.59 -3.38
N ILE A 91 2.44 -0.40 -2.23
CA ILE A 91 3.68 -1.07 -1.87
C ILE A 91 3.46 -1.88 -0.60
N LEU A 92 3.60 -3.21 -0.69
CA LEU A 92 3.57 -4.11 0.46
C LEU A 92 4.94 -4.12 1.12
N LEU A 93 5.02 -3.66 2.36
CA LEU A 93 6.24 -3.43 3.12
C LEU A 93 6.39 -4.41 4.30
N ASP A 94 5.86 -5.62 4.17
CA ASP A 94 6.04 -6.66 5.19
C ASP A 94 7.49 -7.10 5.33
N ASP A 95 8.24 -7.04 4.23
CA ASP A 95 9.67 -7.28 4.15
C ASP A 95 10.32 -6.05 3.48
N PRO A 96 11.05 -5.20 4.23
CA PRO A 96 11.65 -3.99 3.68
C PRO A 96 12.80 -4.27 2.71
N ASP A 97 13.42 -5.47 2.77
CA ASP A 97 14.48 -5.88 1.85
C ASP A 97 13.92 -6.44 0.52
N ASP A 98 12.66 -6.88 0.51
CA ASP A 98 11.96 -7.42 -0.67
C ASP A 98 10.49 -6.94 -0.75
N PRO A 99 10.25 -5.62 -0.93
CA PRO A 99 8.91 -5.08 -0.97
C PRO A 99 8.18 -5.41 -2.28
N LEU A 100 6.89 -5.76 -2.19
CA LEU A 100 6.07 -6.00 -3.37
C LEU A 100 5.44 -4.70 -3.85
N VAL A 101 5.54 -4.41 -5.15
CA VAL A 101 5.01 -3.18 -5.74
C VAL A 101 3.88 -3.52 -6.72
N HIS A 102 2.71 -2.92 -6.51
CA HIS A 102 1.59 -2.97 -7.43
C HIS A 102 1.27 -1.59 -7.98
N TYR A 103 1.57 -1.36 -9.26
CA TYR A 103 1.27 -0.09 -9.92
C TYR A 103 -0.24 0.12 -10.11
N VAL A 104 -0.71 1.31 -9.73
CA VAL A 104 -2.09 1.74 -9.97
C VAL A 104 -2.12 2.66 -11.19
N ARG A 105 -3.03 2.39 -12.13
CA ARG A 105 -3.30 3.20 -13.32
C ARG A 105 -4.69 3.78 -13.25
#